data_AF-A0A8J3VDV2-F1
#
_entry.id   AF-A0A8J3VDV2-F1
#
_cell.length_a   1.000
_cell.length_b   1.000
_cell.length_c   1.000
_cell.angle_alpha   90.00
_cell.angle_beta   90.00
_cell.angle_gamma   90.00
#
_symmetry.space_group_name_H-M   'P 1'
#
loop_
_entity.id
_entity.type
_entity.pdbx_description
1 polymer ?
#
loop_
_entity_poly.entity_id
_entity_poly.type
_entity_poly.pdbx_seq_one_letter_code
_entity_poly.pdbx_strand_id
1 'polypeptide(L)'
;MVAAAAIVVSGCVRADADRSHGPASTSSTEASPSADPSGVPVSTASPSPAGVAVSPAVSPARTSTAAPSRFATLQPGARLPAGDQCAGWVRARPKKENKGVNRAANSVTGQHVDASTFGGGAGLAKRVDGQFTGTTEEILRWAACKWGIDEDLVKAQAAIESWWRQDTLGDFGTDAGACPEGHGLGADGQAGKCPQSYGILQNRYPYMKTAFPGAMRSTAMSADLAYGIWRICMEGHETWLNTVERGQQYAAGDAWGCVGRWFSGRWHTEASEQYVGRVKDYLNQRIWETPNFQQP
;
A
#
# COMPACT_ATOMS: atom_id res chain seq x y z
N MET A 1 19.35 -17.95 -27.57
CA MET A 1 17.89 -17.70 -27.62
C MET A 1 17.23 -18.71 -26.71
N VAL A 2 16.85 -18.31 -25.50
CA VAL A 2 16.13 -19.17 -24.56
C VAL A 2 14.82 -18.45 -24.24
N ALA A 3 13.72 -19.07 -24.62
CA ALA A 3 12.38 -18.54 -24.48
C ALA A 3 11.96 -18.51 -23.02
N ALA A 4 11.57 -17.33 -22.53
CA ALA A 4 10.91 -17.18 -21.24
C ALA A 4 9.45 -17.63 -21.41
N ALA A 5 9.12 -18.79 -20.85
CA ALA A 5 7.75 -19.28 -20.76
C ALA A 5 7.01 -18.49 -19.67
N ALA A 6 6.08 -17.63 -20.08
CA ALA A 6 5.09 -17.04 -19.20
C ALA A 6 4.05 -18.12 -18.85
N ILE A 7 4.09 -18.62 -17.62
CA ILE A 7 3.05 -19.52 -17.09
C ILE A 7 1.90 -18.63 -16.61
N VAL A 8 0.82 -18.63 -17.40
CA VAL A 8 -0.48 -18.06 -17.05
C VAL A 8 -1.13 -19.00 -16.04
N VAL A 9 -1.25 -18.59 -14.78
CA VAL A 9 -2.07 -19.32 -13.79
C VAL A 9 -3.49 -18.81 -13.89
N SER A 10 -4.35 -19.63 -14.51
CA SER A 10 -5.79 -19.41 -14.61
C SER A 10 -6.48 -20.11 -13.44
N GLY A 11 -7.01 -19.35 -12.49
CA GLY A 11 -7.79 -19.87 -11.35
C GLY A 11 -9.16 -19.21 -11.30
N CYS A 12 -10.17 -19.82 -11.94
CA CYS A 12 -11.57 -19.47 -11.79
C CYS A 12 -12.18 -20.26 -10.62
N VAL A 13 -12.69 -19.56 -9.60
CA VAL A 13 -13.78 -20.08 -8.76
C VAL A 13 -14.82 -18.97 -8.63
N ARG A 14 -16.02 -19.25 -9.16
CA ARG A 14 -17.22 -18.42 -9.04
C ARG A 14 -17.75 -18.50 -7.61
N ALA A 15 -18.10 -17.36 -7.04
CA ALA A 15 -19.01 -17.29 -5.91
C ALA A 15 -20.15 -16.32 -6.27
N ASP A 16 -21.29 -16.91 -6.64
CA ASP A 16 -22.57 -16.22 -6.76
C ASP A 16 -23.06 -15.83 -5.36
N ALA A 17 -23.42 -14.55 -5.18
CA ALA A 17 -24.23 -14.09 -4.06
C ALA A 17 -25.18 -12.99 -4.54
N ASP A 18 -26.33 -13.45 -5.00
CA ASP A 18 -27.57 -12.70 -5.21
C ASP A 18 -28.15 -12.28 -3.84
N ARG A 19 -28.44 -10.99 -3.66
CA ARG A 19 -29.58 -10.46 -2.89
C ARG A 19 -29.66 -8.92 -2.92
N SER A 20 -30.39 -8.46 -3.93
CA SER A 20 -31.42 -7.42 -3.91
C SER A 20 -31.72 -6.74 -2.56
N HIS A 21 -31.64 -5.41 -2.49
CA HIS A 21 -32.59 -4.52 -1.77
C HIS A 21 -32.62 -3.15 -2.46
N GLY A 22 -33.79 -2.81 -3.02
CA GLY A 22 -34.09 -1.50 -3.62
C GLY A 22 -34.46 -0.41 -2.61
N PRO A 23 -34.76 0.81 -3.08
CA PRO A 23 -34.51 2.05 -2.37
C PRO A 23 -35.73 2.63 -1.66
N ALA A 24 -35.50 3.53 -0.69
CA ALA A 24 -36.51 4.46 -0.20
C ALA A 24 -35.94 5.88 -0.19
N SER A 25 -36.50 6.70 -1.09
CA SER A 25 -36.39 8.15 -1.12
C SER A 25 -37.44 8.77 -0.21
N THR A 26 -37.11 9.85 0.50
CA THR A 26 -38.05 10.93 0.85
C THR A 26 -37.31 12.27 0.90
N SER A 27 -38.03 13.29 0.46
CA SER A 27 -37.57 14.61 0.02
C SER A 27 -38.02 15.70 1.01
N SER A 28 -37.23 16.80 1.08
CA SER A 28 -37.62 18.21 1.27
C SER A 28 -38.29 18.63 2.62
N THR A 29 -38.06 19.79 3.24
CA THR A 29 -38.17 21.19 2.75
C THR A 29 -37.72 22.19 3.85
N GLU A 30 -37.14 23.35 3.45
CA GLU A 30 -37.17 24.74 4.01
C GLU A 30 -37.05 25.02 5.54
N ALA A 31 -36.49 26.13 6.06
CA ALA A 31 -36.32 27.49 5.56
C ALA A 31 -35.15 28.25 6.23
N SER A 32 -34.71 29.31 5.56
CA SER A 32 -33.84 30.40 6.05
C SER A 32 -34.67 31.49 6.75
N PRO A 33 -34.06 32.35 7.60
CA PRO A 33 -33.95 33.75 7.18
C PRO A 33 -32.64 34.48 7.57
N SER A 34 -32.38 35.53 6.80
CA SER A 34 -31.33 36.55 6.91
C SER A 34 -31.54 37.55 8.05
N ALA A 35 -30.45 38.13 8.59
CA ALA A 35 -30.10 39.56 8.41
C ALA A 35 -29.02 40.02 9.41
N ASP A 36 -27.97 40.63 8.83
CA ASP A 36 -26.97 41.53 9.42
C ASP A 36 -27.64 42.84 9.96
N PRO A 37 -27.03 43.65 10.86
CA PRO A 37 -25.86 44.45 10.46
C PRO A 37 -24.83 44.80 11.57
N SER A 38 -23.58 44.97 11.11
CA SER A 38 -22.64 46.07 11.39
C SER A 38 -22.61 46.72 12.78
N GLY A 39 -21.49 46.57 13.48
CA GLY A 39 -21.09 47.42 14.59
C GLY A 39 -19.58 47.31 14.87
N VAL A 40 -18.81 48.28 14.40
CA VAL A 40 -17.39 48.46 14.75
C VAL A 40 -17.31 49.26 16.05
N PRO A 41 -16.49 48.84 17.03
CA PRO A 41 -15.79 49.84 17.83
C PRO A 41 -14.29 49.52 18.02
N VAL A 42 -13.49 50.51 17.60
CA VAL A 42 -12.41 51.17 18.33
C VAL A 42 -11.46 50.31 19.18
N SER A 43 -10.23 50.25 18.66
CA SER A 43 -9.00 49.84 19.32
C SER A 43 -8.63 50.76 20.49
N THR A 44 -8.54 50.22 21.71
CA THR A 44 -7.85 50.83 22.85
C THR A 44 -6.64 49.98 23.23
N ALA A 45 -5.45 50.54 23.02
CA ALA A 45 -4.19 49.98 23.49
C ALA A 45 -4.13 49.99 25.03
N SER A 46 -3.68 48.89 25.62
CA SER A 46 -3.42 48.76 27.06
C SER A 46 -1.99 48.21 27.26
N PRO A 47 -1.24 48.69 28.27
CA PRO A 47 0.21 48.61 28.30
C PRO A 47 0.76 47.23 28.70
N SER A 48 1.93 46.93 28.13
CA SER A 48 2.75 45.74 28.34
C SER A 48 3.24 45.63 29.79
N PRO A 49 3.01 44.50 30.50
CA PRO A 49 3.80 44.18 31.67
C PRO A 49 5.13 43.55 31.23
N ALA A 50 6.24 44.06 31.76
CA ALA A 50 7.57 43.48 31.62
C ALA A 50 7.61 42.11 32.30
N GLY A 51 7.54 41.04 31.50
CA GLY A 51 7.65 39.65 31.93
C GLY A 51 9.04 39.09 31.62
N VAL A 52 9.80 38.87 32.69
CA VAL A 52 10.86 37.86 32.91
C VAL A 52 11.47 37.21 31.66
N ALA A 53 12.77 37.41 31.47
CA ALA A 53 13.60 36.66 30.52
C ALA A 53 13.50 35.15 30.78
N VAL A 54 12.76 34.45 29.92
CA VAL A 54 12.75 32.99 29.88
C VAL A 54 14.04 32.55 29.19
N SER A 55 14.94 31.90 29.93
CA SER A 55 16.11 31.21 29.38
C SER A 55 15.69 30.35 28.18
N PRO A 56 16.41 30.35 27.05
CA PRO A 56 16.10 29.49 25.93
C PRO A 56 16.20 28.05 26.40
N ALA A 57 15.06 27.35 26.43
CA ALA A 57 15.03 25.92 26.64
C ALA A 57 15.86 25.28 25.52
N VAL A 58 17.01 24.72 25.88
CA VAL A 58 17.82 23.89 24.97
C VAL A 58 16.90 22.75 24.55
N SER A 59 16.40 22.83 23.32
CA SER A 59 15.70 21.71 22.69
C SER A 59 16.64 20.51 22.75
N PRO A 60 16.21 19.36 23.32
CA PRO A 60 17.07 18.19 23.34
C PRO A 60 17.43 17.87 21.90
N ALA A 61 18.71 17.94 21.58
CA ALA A 61 19.22 17.54 20.27
C ALA A 61 18.70 16.13 20.01
N ARG A 62 17.89 15.97 18.96
CA ARG A 62 17.47 14.64 18.51
C ARG A 62 18.77 13.89 18.21
N THR A 63 19.11 12.91 19.05
CA THR A 63 20.17 11.96 18.75
C THR A 63 19.85 11.38 17.39
N SER A 64 20.64 11.73 16.37
CA SER A 64 20.45 11.21 15.03
C SER A 64 20.83 9.73 15.07
N THR A 65 19.84 8.86 15.29
CA THR A 65 20.04 7.43 15.13
C THR A 65 20.56 7.18 13.73
N ALA A 66 21.76 6.61 13.64
CA ALA A 66 22.38 6.28 12.37
C ALA A 66 21.43 5.46 11.50
N ALA A 67 21.44 5.71 10.18
CA ALA A 67 20.58 5.01 9.25
C ALA A 67 20.86 3.48 9.28
N PRO A 68 19.84 2.64 9.56
CA PRO A 68 20.01 1.19 9.57
C PRO A 68 20.60 0.69 8.24
N SER A 69 21.41 -0.37 8.31
CA SER A 69 21.93 -1.05 7.11
C SER A 69 20.86 -1.87 6.39
N ARG A 70 19.91 -2.40 7.16
CA ARG A 70 18.79 -3.23 6.75
C ARG A 70 17.59 -2.91 7.65
N PHE A 71 16.38 -3.07 7.14
CA PHE A 71 15.15 -3.10 7.94
C PHE A 71 14.70 -4.55 8.18
N ALA A 72 14.43 -4.88 9.44
CA ALA A 72 13.90 -6.18 9.86
C ALA A 72 12.41 -6.05 10.21
N THR A 73 11.70 -7.19 10.22
CA THR A 73 10.30 -7.22 10.64
C THR A 73 10.15 -6.79 12.10
N LEU A 74 9.27 -5.82 12.34
CA LEU A 74 8.86 -5.38 13.66
C LEU A 74 7.65 -6.19 14.14
N GLN A 75 7.67 -6.61 15.41
CA GLN A 75 6.58 -7.34 16.04
C GLN A 75 5.26 -6.53 16.05
N PRO A 76 4.10 -7.18 16.22
CA PRO A 76 2.83 -6.48 16.46
C PRO A 76 2.93 -5.50 17.64
N GLY A 77 2.25 -4.36 17.56
CA GLY A 77 2.27 -3.28 18.54
C GLY A 77 3.54 -2.42 18.55
N ALA A 78 4.56 -2.76 17.77
CA ALA A 78 5.77 -1.95 17.66
C ALA A 78 5.47 -0.57 17.04
N ARG A 79 6.16 0.47 17.53
CA ARG A 79 6.09 1.80 16.94
C ARG A 79 6.73 1.79 15.56
N LEU A 80 5.92 2.01 14.53
CA LEU A 80 6.38 2.12 13.15
C LEU A 80 7.10 3.47 12.91
N PRO A 81 8.25 3.48 12.20
CA PRO A 81 8.90 4.71 11.74
C PRO A 81 7.96 5.56 10.87
N ALA A 82 8.18 6.88 10.84
CA ALA A 82 7.45 7.76 9.92
C ALA A 82 8.02 7.68 8.49
N GLY A 83 7.21 8.01 7.48
CA GLY A 83 7.61 7.91 6.07
C GLY A 83 8.80 8.81 5.72
N ASP A 84 8.88 10.00 6.30
CA ASP A 84 9.97 10.97 6.14
C ASP A 84 11.27 10.49 6.79
N GLN A 85 11.18 9.88 7.97
CA GLN A 85 12.30 9.22 8.64
C GLN A 85 12.86 8.09 7.77
N CYS A 86 12.00 7.24 7.23
CA CYS A 86 12.40 6.17 6.32
C CYS A 86 13.04 6.72 5.04
N ALA A 87 12.49 7.81 4.49
CA ALA A 87 13.05 8.46 3.31
C ALA A 87 14.49 8.95 3.57
N GLY A 88 14.74 9.54 4.75
CA GLY A 88 16.09 9.93 5.16
C GLY A 88 17.05 8.75 5.27
N TRP A 89 16.62 7.65 5.91
CA TRP A 89 17.45 6.44 6.06
C TRP A 89 17.74 5.73 4.74
N VAL A 90 16.77 5.65 3.83
CA VAL A 90 16.95 5.05 2.50
C VAL A 90 17.92 5.88 1.67
N ARG A 91 17.76 7.20 1.62
CA ARG A 91 18.61 8.11 0.83
C ARG A 91 20.06 8.17 1.33
N ALA A 92 20.30 7.85 2.60
CA ALA A 92 21.66 7.71 3.13
C ALA A 92 22.44 6.53 2.50
N ARG A 93 21.74 5.61 1.82
CA ARG A 93 22.33 4.45 1.12
C ARG A 93 21.70 4.30 -0.27
N PRO A 94 22.05 5.20 -1.21
CA PRO A 94 21.36 5.27 -2.49
C PRO A 94 21.54 4.00 -3.31
N LYS A 95 20.53 3.68 -4.12
CA LYS A 95 20.56 2.56 -5.07
C LYS A 95 20.40 3.08 -6.49
N LYS A 96 20.96 2.35 -7.45
CA LYS A 96 20.74 2.64 -8.87
C LYS A 96 19.42 2.05 -9.32
N GLU A 97 18.76 2.72 -10.27
CA GLU A 97 17.55 2.17 -10.89
C GLU A 97 17.91 0.89 -11.65
N ASN A 98 17.14 -0.16 -11.41
CA ASN A 98 17.30 -1.47 -12.05
C ASN A 98 16.07 -1.93 -12.84
N LYS A 99 15.02 -1.10 -12.90
CA LYS A 99 13.78 -1.30 -13.65
C LYS A 99 13.47 0.00 -14.38
N GLY A 100 14.11 0.22 -15.52
CA GLY A 100 13.94 1.43 -16.32
C GLY A 100 12.49 1.75 -16.67
N VAL A 101 11.65 0.72 -16.82
CA VAL A 101 10.20 0.84 -17.06
C VAL A 101 9.46 1.59 -15.95
N ASN A 102 9.96 1.57 -14.72
CA ASN A 102 9.30 2.20 -13.58
C ASN A 102 9.61 3.69 -13.45
N ARG A 103 10.58 4.25 -14.20
CA ARG A 103 11.07 5.62 -13.98
C ARG A 103 9.98 6.68 -13.88
N ALA A 104 8.98 6.62 -14.76
CA ALA A 104 7.84 7.53 -14.72
C ALA A 104 7.06 7.36 -13.41
N ALA A 105 6.64 6.15 -13.06
CA ALA A 105 5.87 5.88 -11.85
C ALA A 105 6.64 6.10 -10.55
N ASN A 106 7.97 5.90 -10.57
CA ASN A 106 8.89 6.17 -9.47
C ASN A 106 9.04 7.66 -9.16
N SER A 107 8.70 8.53 -10.12
CA SER A 107 8.71 9.99 -9.96
C SER A 107 7.39 10.57 -9.45
N VAL A 108 6.35 9.73 -9.31
CA VAL A 108 5.00 10.13 -8.90
C VAL A 108 4.77 9.66 -7.47
N THR A 109 4.28 10.56 -6.61
CA THR A 109 3.84 10.22 -5.25
C THR A 109 2.41 9.67 -5.24
N GLY A 110 1.96 9.19 -4.09
CA GLY A 110 0.61 8.66 -3.91
C GLY A 110 -0.42 9.69 -3.43
N GLN A 111 -1.47 9.12 -2.83
CA GLN A 111 -2.62 9.81 -2.27
C GLN A 111 -3.00 9.14 -0.94
N HIS A 112 -3.70 9.87 -0.08
CA HIS A 112 -4.35 9.24 1.06
C HIS A 112 -5.52 8.36 0.60
N VAL A 113 -5.77 7.31 1.37
CA VAL A 113 -6.84 6.34 1.12
C VAL A 113 -7.86 6.36 2.24
N ASP A 114 -9.08 5.97 1.91
CA ASP A 114 -10.13 5.84 2.89
C ASP A 114 -9.91 4.61 3.79
N ALA A 115 -10.34 4.70 5.06
CA ALA A 115 -10.22 3.62 6.02
C ALA A 115 -10.97 2.35 5.60
N SER A 116 -12.05 2.47 4.81
CA SER A 116 -12.82 1.35 4.25
C SER A 116 -11.97 0.40 3.39
N THR A 117 -10.84 0.88 2.84
CA THR A 117 -9.91 0.06 2.03
C THR A 117 -9.33 -1.13 2.79
N PHE A 118 -9.31 -1.09 4.12
CA PHE A 118 -8.57 -2.06 4.94
C PHE A 118 -9.46 -2.99 5.79
N GLY A 119 -10.79 -2.82 5.80
CA GLY A 119 -11.71 -3.67 6.57
C GLY A 119 -11.46 -3.71 8.10
N GLY A 120 -10.62 -2.81 8.62
CA GLY A 120 -10.12 -2.76 9.99
C GLY A 120 -8.91 -1.82 10.11
N GLY A 121 -8.38 -1.61 11.33
CA GLY A 121 -7.11 -0.91 11.52
C GLY A 121 -7.07 0.55 11.02
N ALA A 122 -8.17 1.30 11.13
CA ALA A 122 -8.33 2.64 10.54
C ALA A 122 -7.19 3.64 10.87
N GLY A 123 -6.52 3.50 12.02
CA GLY A 123 -5.35 4.32 12.36
C GLY A 123 -4.13 4.07 11.46
N LEU A 124 -3.94 2.82 11.02
CA LEU A 124 -2.88 2.44 10.09
C LEU A 124 -3.22 2.86 8.66
N ALA A 125 -4.50 2.79 8.26
CA ALA A 125 -4.95 3.25 6.94
C ALA A 125 -4.54 4.71 6.65
N LYS A 126 -4.63 5.59 7.65
CA LYS A 126 -4.24 7.01 7.54
C LYS A 126 -2.76 7.23 7.20
N ARG A 127 -1.90 6.23 7.45
CA ARG A 127 -0.47 6.32 7.14
C ARG A 127 -0.18 6.06 5.67
N VAL A 128 -1.12 5.52 4.90
CA VAL A 128 -0.93 5.26 3.48
C VAL A 128 -1.11 6.57 2.71
N ASP A 129 -0.08 6.95 1.96
CA ASP A 129 0.03 8.24 1.28
C ASP A 129 0.94 8.22 0.04
N GLY A 130 1.77 7.17 -0.13
CA GLY A 130 2.75 7.04 -1.19
C GLY A 130 3.75 8.20 -1.28
N GLN A 131 4.06 8.89 -0.18
CA GLN A 131 4.87 10.11 -0.18
C GLN A 131 6.39 9.83 -0.24
N PHE A 132 6.82 9.14 -1.30
CA PHE A 132 8.22 8.91 -1.58
C PHE A 132 8.49 8.80 -3.08
N THR A 133 9.68 9.24 -3.48
CA THR A 133 10.22 9.09 -4.84
C THR A 133 11.68 8.66 -4.73
N GLY A 134 12.14 7.88 -5.70
CA GLY A 134 13.48 7.30 -5.73
C GLY A 134 13.55 6.21 -6.79
N THR A 135 14.58 5.39 -6.74
CA THR A 135 14.68 4.18 -7.58
C THR A 135 13.74 3.09 -7.09
N THR A 136 13.48 2.09 -7.93
CA THR A 136 12.59 0.96 -7.56
C THR A 136 13.03 0.28 -6.25
N GLU A 137 14.32 -0.02 -6.08
CA GLU A 137 14.80 -0.64 -4.84
C GLU A 137 14.66 0.32 -3.64
N GLU A 138 14.91 1.62 -3.82
CA GLU A 138 14.73 2.61 -2.74
C GLU A 138 13.27 2.69 -2.29
N ILE A 139 12.32 2.65 -3.23
CA ILE A 139 10.89 2.67 -2.92
C ILE A 139 10.49 1.42 -2.12
N LEU A 140 10.95 0.24 -2.54
CA LEU A 140 10.69 -1.01 -1.80
C LEU A 140 11.30 -0.97 -0.39
N ARG A 141 12.52 -0.44 -0.24
CA ARG A 141 13.15 -0.26 1.09
C ARG A 141 12.42 0.77 1.95
N TRP A 142 11.91 1.84 1.34
CA TRP A 142 11.12 2.85 2.04
C TRP A 142 9.83 2.25 2.58
N ALA A 143 9.11 1.49 1.77
CA ALA A 143 7.90 0.77 2.23
C ALA A 143 8.24 -0.24 3.33
N ALA A 144 9.35 -0.98 3.18
CA ALA A 144 9.81 -1.93 4.20
C ALA A 144 10.02 -1.26 5.56
N CYS A 145 10.74 -0.14 5.57
CA CYS A 145 10.95 0.66 6.77
C CYS A 145 9.63 1.20 7.35
N LYS A 146 8.78 1.80 6.51
CA LYS A 146 7.55 2.49 6.93
C LYS A 146 6.55 1.54 7.60
N TRP A 147 6.53 0.28 7.17
CA TRP A 147 5.60 -0.75 7.64
C TRP A 147 6.23 -1.79 8.55
N GLY A 148 7.53 -1.66 8.84
CA GLY A 148 8.24 -2.56 9.76
C GLY A 148 8.23 -4.00 9.26
N ILE A 149 8.51 -4.21 7.98
CA ILE A 149 8.65 -5.52 7.35
C ILE A 149 10.10 -5.70 6.91
N ASP A 150 10.60 -6.94 6.95
CA ASP A 150 11.92 -7.26 6.45
C ASP A 150 12.08 -6.83 4.99
N GLU A 151 13.11 -6.03 4.69
CA GLU A 151 13.27 -5.45 3.36
C GLU A 151 13.54 -6.48 2.26
N ASP A 152 14.06 -7.66 2.61
CA ASP A 152 14.27 -8.71 1.62
C ASP A 152 13.03 -9.57 1.39
N LEU A 153 12.18 -9.74 2.41
CA LEU A 153 10.83 -10.28 2.19
C LEU A 153 10.07 -9.38 1.19
N VAL A 154 10.12 -8.06 1.39
CA VAL A 154 9.50 -7.10 0.46
C VAL A 154 10.02 -7.27 -0.97
N LYS A 155 11.35 -7.33 -1.11
CA LYS A 155 12.01 -7.51 -2.42
C LYS A 155 11.64 -8.85 -3.08
N ALA A 156 11.61 -9.93 -2.31
CA ALA A 156 11.23 -11.26 -2.79
C ALA A 156 9.76 -11.30 -3.25
N GLN A 157 8.87 -10.72 -2.46
CA GLN A 157 7.45 -10.67 -2.77
C GLN A 157 7.19 -9.81 -4.01
N ALA A 158 7.75 -8.60 -4.09
CA ALA A 158 7.66 -7.77 -5.29
C ALA A 158 8.22 -8.47 -6.54
N ALA A 159 9.24 -9.32 -6.38
CA ALA A 159 9.78 -10.10 -7.49
C ALA A 159 8.80 -11.17 -7.97
N ILE A 160 8.10 -11.88 -7.07
CA ILE A 160 7.10 -12.88 -7.48
C ILE A 160 5.85 -12.24 -8.09
N GLU A 161 5.44 -11.07 -7.59
CA GLU A 161 4.22 -10.38 -8.03
C GLU A 161 4.34 -9.80 -9.44
N SER A 162 5.50 -9.26 -9.78
CA SER A 162 5.63 -8.45 -11.00
C SER A 162 7.02 -8.42 -11.60
N TRP A 163 7.99 -9.15 -11.03
CA TRP A 163 9.40 -8.97 -11.36
C TRP A 163 9.88 -7.51 -11.14
N TRP A 164 9.35 -6.84 -10.12
CA TRP A 164 9.51 -5.41 -9.82
C TRP A 164 9.00 -4.47 -10.92
N ARG A 165 7.99 -4.83 -11.69
CA ARG A 165 7.46 -3.97 -12.76
C ARG A 165 6.15 -3.31 -12.36
N GLN A 166 6.13 -1.99 -12.42
CA GLN A 166 4.94 -1.19 -12.12
C GLN A 166 3.91 -1.19 -13.26
N ASP A 167 4.29 -1.61 -14.47
CA ASP A 167 3.37 -1.74 -15.60
C ASP A 167 2.73 -3.13 -15.72
N THR A 168 2.95 -4.02 -14.75
CA THR A 168 2.36 -5.36 -14.76
C THR A 168 0.84 -5.30 -14.54
N LEU A 169 0.10 -5.93 -15.46
CA LEU A 169 -1.35 -6.07 -15.45
C LEU A 169 -1.71 -7.55 -15.25
N GLY A 170 -2.64 -7.82 -14.34
CA GLY A 170 -3.04 -9.19 -13.97
C GLY A 170 -4.54 -9.35 -13.77
N ASP A 171 -4.95 -10.61 -13.57
CA ASP A 171 -6.32 -11.02 -13.27
C ASP A 171 -7.37 -10.47 -14.25
N PHE A 172 -7.14 -10.69 -15.55
CA PHE A 172 -8.04 -10.21 -16.60
C PHE A 172 -9.43 -10.83 -16.48
N GLY A 173 -10.43 -9.99 -16.20
CA GLY A 173 -11.82 -10.38 -16.02
C GLY A 173 -12.77 -9.72 -17.02
N THR A 174 -13.99 -10.24 -17.11
CA THR A 174 -15.03 -9.76 -18.04
C THR A 174 -16.07 -8.84 -17.39
N ASP A 175 -15.93 -8.57 -16.09
CA ASP A 175 -16.83 -7.68 -15.36
C ASP A 175 -16.41 -6.22 -15.54
N ALA A 176 -17.24 -5.44 -16.24
CA ALA A 176 -17.00 -4.02 -16.48
C ALA A 176 -16.95 -3.19 -15.17
N GLY A 177 -17.66 -3.59 -14.12
CA GLY A 177 -17.66 -2.90 -12.82
C GLY A 177 -16.37 -3.10 -12.00
N ALA A 178 -15.53 -4.05 -12.45
CA ALA A 178 -14.22 -4.34 -11.91
C ALA A 178 -13.08 -3.65 -12.69
N CYS A 179 -13.41 -2.81 -13.67
CA CYS A 179 -12.44 -2.06 -14.47
C CYS A 179 -12.25 -0.64 -13.90
N PRO A 180 -11.02 -0.15 -13.71
CA PRO A 180 -10.78 1.24 -13.39
C PRO A 180 -11.12 2.17 -14.56
N GLU A 181 -11.29 3.45 -14.25
CA GLU A 181 -11.46 4.50 -15.27
C GLU A 181 -10.29 4.48 -16.28
N GLY A 182 -10.61 4.52 -17.57
CA GLY A 182 -9.63 4.42 -18.65
C GLY A 182 -9.19 3.01 -19.03
N HIS A 183 -9.59 1.98 -18.27
CA HIS A 183 -9.21 0.58 -18.45
C HIS A 183 -10.43 -0.33 -18.66
N GLY A 184 -11.41 0.14 -19.45
CA GLY A 184 -12.60 -0.65 -19.76
C GLY A 184 -12.29 -1.95 -20.51
N LEU A 185 -13.29 -2.81 -20.68
CA LEU A 185 -13.13 -4.07 -21.40
C LEU A 185 -12.53 -3.85 -22.80
N GLY A 186 -11.41 -4.51 -23.10
CA GLY A 186 -10.69 -4.36 -24.38
C GLY A 186 -9.63 -3.24 -24.41
N ALA A 187 -9.61 -2.32 -23.45
CA ALA A 187 -8.72 -1.16 -23.47
C ALA A 187 -7.24 -1.55 -23.35
N ASP A 188 -6.94 -2.60 -22.58
CA ASP A 188 -5.57 -3.05 -22.29
C ASP A 188 -5.14 -4.23 -23.18
N GLY A 189 -5.61 -4.27 -24.43
CA GLY A 189 -5.16 -5.24 -25.44
C GLY A 189 -5.74 -6.64 -25.31
N GLN A 190 -6.66 -6.89 -24.38
CA GLN A 190 -7.41 -8.16 -24.28
C GLN A 190 -8.89 -7.95 -24.57
N ALA A 191 -9.35 -8.45 -25.73
CA ALA A 191 -10.74 -8.32 -26.16
C ALA A 191 -11.73 -8.84 -25.11
N GLY A 192 -12.71 -8.00 -24.75
CA GLY A 192 -13.76 -8.33 -23.79
C GLY A 192 -13.31 -8.47 -22.34
N LYS A 193 -12.05 -8.10 -22.01
CA LYS A 193 -11.51 -8.19 -20.65
C LYS A 193 -10.81 -6.90 -20.23
N CYS A 194 -10.71 -6.67 -18.92
CA CYS A 194 -9.85 -5.65 -18.33
C CYS A 194 -9.02 -6.24 -17.18
N PRO A 195 -7.85 -5.67 -16.86
CA PRO A 195 -7.07 -6.11 -15.70
C PRO A 195 -7.78 -5.75 -14.41
N GLN A 196 -7.64 -6.62 -13.40
CA GLN A 196 -8.14 -6.35 -12.05
C GLN A 196 -7.01 -6.16 -11.03
N SER A 197 -5.79 -6.50 -11.41
CA SER A 197 -4.58 -6.38 -10.58
C SER A 197 -3.52 -5.55 -11.30
N TYR A 198 -2.92 -4.61 -10.56
CA TYR A 198 -2.05 -3.58 -11.15
C TYR A 198 -0.77 -3.40 -10.35
N GLY A 199 0.31 -3.12 -11.06
CA GLY A 199 1.52 -2.57 -10.48
C GLY A 199 2.45 -3.58 -9.83
N ILE A 200 3.46 -3.03 -9.16
CA ILE A 200 4.61 -3.79 -8.65
C ILE A 200 4.24 -4.89 -7.65
N LEU A 201 3.07 -4.77 -7.01
CA LEU A 201 2.55 -5.73 -6.05
C LEU A 201 1.18 -6.29 -6.42
N GLN A 202 0.69 -6.05 -7.64
CA GLN A 202 -0.60 -6.59 -8.10
C GLN A 202 -1.77 -6.16 -7.21
N ASN A 203 -1.82 -4.86 -6.87
CA ASN A 203 -2.93 -4.27 -6.09
C ASN A 203 -4.26 -4.47 -6.84
N ARG A 204 -5.29 -4.94 -6.15
CA ARG A 204 -6.57 -5.33 -6.76
C ARG A 204 -7.58 -4.19 -6.77
N TYR A 205 -7.85 -3.63 -7.94
CA TYR A 205 -8.82 -2.54 -8.11
C TYR A 205 -10.21 -2.84 -7.52
N PRO A 206 -10.81 -4.02 -7.72
CA PRO A 206 -12.18 -4.29 -7.24
C PRO A 206 -12.34 -4.14 -5.72
N TYR A 207 -11.27 -4.33 -4.96
CA TYR A 207 -11.28 -4.26 -3.49
C TYR A 207 -10.66 -2.97 -2.94
N MET A 208 -9.85 -2.26 -3.74
CA MET A 208 -9.03 -1.14 -3.28
C MET A 208 -9.34 0.15 -4.07
N LYS A 209 -10.58 0.32 -4.53
CA LYS A 209 -10.98 1.39 -5.47
C LYS A 209 -10.50 2.78 -5.09
N THR A 210 -10.52 3.14 -3.80
CA THR A 210 -10.11 4.49 -3.33
C THR A 210 -8.62 4.78 -3.47
N ALA A 211 -7.79 3.73 -3.60
CA ALA A 211 -6.36 3.86 -3.82
C ALA A 211 -6.00 4.06 -5.30
N PHE A 212 -6.97 3.95 -6.21
CA PHE A 212 -6.78 4.17 -7.63
C PHE A 212 -7.19 5.60 -8.01
N PRO A 213 -6.52 6.23 -8.98
CA PRO A 213 -5.47 5.66 -9.83
C PRO A 213 -4.06 5.68 -9.21
N GLY A 214 -3.86 6.18 -7.99
CA GLY A 214 -2.53 6.29 -7.37
C GLY A 214 -1.74 4.98 -7.36
N ALA A 215 -2.37 3.87 -6.95
CA ALA A 215 -1.72 2.56 -6.84
C ALA A 215 -1.24 2.00 -8.19
N MET A 216 -1.87 2.37 -9.31
CA MET A 216 -1.38 1.99 -10.65
C MET A 216 -0.34 2.99 -11.19
N ARG A 217 -0.41 4.28 -10.83
CA ARG A 217 0.46 5.34 -11.40
C ARG A 217 1.74 5.60 -10.61
N SER A 218 1.80 5.19 -9.35
CA SER A 218 2.94 5.41 -8.46
C SER A 218 3.43 4.10 -7.86
N THR A 219 4.71 3.78 -8.08
CA THR A 219 5.35 2.61 -7.46
C THR A 219 5.37 2.74 -5.94
N ALA A 220 5.57 3.96 -5.43
CA ALA A 220 5.55 4.24 -4.00
C ALA A 220 4.16 4.00 -3.41
N MET A 221 3.10 4.51 -4.06
CA MET A 221 1.73 4.22 -3.65
C MET A 221 1.39 2.74 -3.70
N SER A 222 1.82 2.04 -4.76
CA SER A 222 1.62 0.60 -4.92
C SER A 222 2.25 -0.20 -3.78
N ALA A 223 3.47 0.14 -3.38
CA ALA A 223 4.18 -0.51 -2.28
C ALA A 223 3.59 -0.13 -0.90
N ASP A 224 3.26 1.14 -0.71
CA ASP A 224 2.72 1.65 0.55
C ASP A 224 1.36 1.05 0.90
N LEU A 225 0.48 0.93 -0.11
CA LEU A 225 -0.83 0.32 0.06
C LEU A 225 -0.73 -1.15 0.46
N ALA A 226 0.01 -1.94 -0.32
CA ALA A 226 0.13 -3.37 -0.11
C ALA A 226 0.75 -3.70 1.26
N TYR A 227 1.82 -3.00 1.66
CA TYR A 227 2.45 -3.26 2.95
C TYR A 227 1.71 -2.61 4.13
N GLY A 228 0.89 -1.59 3.89
CA GLY A 228 -0.12 -1.16 4.86
C GLY A 228 -1.16 -2.25 5.15
N ILE A 229 -1.67 -2.91 4.12
CA ILE A 229 -2.59 -4.06 4.26
C ILE A 229 -1.90 -5.23 4.96
N TRP A 230 -0.68 -5.57 4.55
CA TRP A 230 0.11 -6.60 5.22
C TRP A 230 0.32 -6.27 6.70
N ARG A 231 0.59 -5.01 7.05
CA ARG A 231 0.79 -4.61 8.45
C ARG A 231 -0.51 -4.72 9.25
N ILE A 232 -1.66 -4.38 8.68
CA ILE A 232 -2.96 -4.57 9.35
C ILE A 232 -3.23 -6.04 9.65
N CYS A 233 -2.89 -6.93 8.72
CA CYS A 233 -2.90 -8.37 8.96
C CYS A 233 -1.95 -8.77 10.10
N MET A 234 -0.72 -8.26 10.11
CA MET A 234 0.26 -8.54 11.18
C MET A 234 -0.21 -8.08 12.57
N GLU A 235 -0.92 -6.96 12.62
CA GLU A 235 -1.40 -6.36 13.87
C GLU A 235 -2.66 -7.05 14.44
N GLY A 236 -3.20 -8.06 13.74
CA GLY A 236 -4.36 -8.80 14.23
C GLY A 236 -5.72 -8.18 13.87
N HIS A 237 -5.76 -7.21 12.96
CA HIS A 237 -7.00 -6.49 12.64
C HIS A 237 -7.94 -7.25 11.68
N GLU A 238 -7.46 -8.29 10.99
CA GLU A 238 -8.25 -9.03 10.00
C GLU A 238 -8.99 -10.23 10.59
N THR A 239 -9.71 -10.02 11.69
CA THR A 239 -10.41 -11.11 12.41
C THR A 239 -11.49 -11.81 11.58
N TRP A 240 -11.98 -11.17 10.51
CA TRP A 240 -12.86 -11.78 9.52
C TRP A 240 -12.25 -13.00 8.83
N LEU A 241 -10.92 -13.16 8.83
CA LEU A 241 -10.27 -14.37 8.33
C LEU A 241 -10.70 -15.64 9.11
N ASN A 242 -11.18 -15.48 10.35
CA ASN A 242 -11.74 -16.58 11.14
C ASN A 242 -13.20 -16.91 10.81
N THR A 243 -13.88 -16.13 9.96
CA THR A 243 -15.28 -16.36 9.55
C THR A 243 -15.39 -16.96 8.15
N VAL A 244 -14.27 -17.16 7.46
CA VAL A 244 -14.20 -17.74 6.12
C VAL A 244 -13.32 -19.00 6.10
N GLU A 245 -13.20 -19.62 4.93
CA GLU A 245 -12.27 -20.73 4.70
C GLU A 245 -10.83 -20.34 5.09
N ARG A 246 -10.19 -21.23 5.84
CA ARG A 246 -8.82 -21.07 6.35
C ARG A 246 -8.20 -22.43 6.66
N GLY A 247 -6.88 -22.54 6.59
CA GLY A 247 -6.17 -23.75 7.02
C GLY A 247 -5.88 -23.80 8.51
N GLN A 248 -5.82 -22.65 9.20
CA GLN A 248 -5.66 -22.58 10.65
C GLN A 248 -6.34 -21.35 11.25
N GLN A 249 -6.33 -21.19 12.57
CA GLN A 249 -6.89 -20.00 13.22
C GLN A 249 -6.01 -18.76 12.93
N TYR A 250 -6.64 -17.64 12.60
CA TYR A 250 -5.96 -16.34 12.46
C TYR A 250 -5.61 -15.75 13.82
N ALA A 251 -4.35 -15.31 13.92
CA ALA A 251 -3.77 -14.58 15.04
C ALA A 251 -2.75 -13.55 14.52
N ALA A 252 -2.49 -12.51 15.32
CA ALA A 252 -1.48 -11.50 15.02
C ALA A 252 -0.06 -12.10 14.98
N GLY A 253 0.86 -11.44 14.28
CA GLY A 253 2.30 -11.74 14.31
C GLY A 253 2.80 -12.77 13.30
N ASP A 254 1.93 -13.38 12.49
CA ASP A 254 2.36 -14.30 11.44
C ASP A 254 2.66 -13.58 10.12
N ALA A 255 3.94 -13.24 9.94
CA ALA A 255 4.43 -12.55 8.74
C ALA A 255 4.19 -13.34 7.45
N TRP A 256 4.34 -14.67 7.49
CA TRP A 256 4.19 -15.53 6.33
C TRP A 256 2.72 -15.77 6.00
N GLY A 257 1.88 -15.93 7.02
CA GLY A 257 0.43 -15.95 6.86
C GLY A 257 -0.08 -14.68 6.16
N CYS A 258 0.44 -13.50 6.53
CA CYS A 258 0.07 -12.25 5.88
C CYS A 258 0.59 -12.11 4.44
N VAL A 259 1.74 -12.71 4.10
CA VAL A 259 2.19 -12.85 2.70
C VAL A 259 1.24 -13.74 1.91
N GLY A 260 0.81 -14.88 2.48
CA GLY A 260 -0.17 -15.76 1.84
C GLY A 260 -1.54 -15.12 1.67
N ARG A 261 -2.00 -14.36 2.67
CA ARG A 261 -3.26 -13.60 2.62
C ARG A 261 -3.26 -12.54 1.53
N TRP A 262 -2.11 -11.92 1.24
CA TRP A 262 -1.99 -10.96 0.15
C TRP A 262 -2.39 -11.61 -1.18
N PHE A 263 -1.84 -12.79 -1.45
CA PHE A 263 -2.06 -13.53 -2.69
C PHE A 263 -3.48 -14.10 -2.82
N SER A 264 -3.94 -14.87 -1.85
CA SER A 264 -5.18 -15.65 -2.00
C SER A 264 -6.42 -14.97 -1.41
N GLY A 265 -6.25 -13.94 -0.57
CA GLY A 265 -7.33 -13.41 0.26
C GLY A 265 -7.85 -14.40 1.31
N ARG A 266 -7.09 -15.47 1.60
CA ARG A 266 -7.43 -16.54 2.55
C ARG A 266 -6.25 -16.88 3.47
N TRP A 267 -6.57 -17.36 4.67
CA TRP A 267 -5.59 -17.59 5.73
C TRP A 267 -5.06 -19.02 5.74
N HIS A 268 -3.75 -19.21 5.47
CA HIS A 268 -3.06 -20.51 5.38
C HIS A 268 -3.82 -21.61 4.61
N THR A 269 -4.53 -21.24 3.55
CA THR A 269 -5.03 -22.25 2.61
C THR A 269 -3.87 -22.85 1.82
N GLU A 270 -4.08 -24.00 1.19
CA GLU A 270 -3.03 -24.64 0.37
C GLU A 270 -2.46 -23.68 -0.69
N ALA A 271 -3.33 -22.92 -1.38
CA ALA A 271 -2.90 -21.92 -2.35
C ALA A 271 -2.05 -20.81 -1.72
N SER A 272 -2.39 -20.37 -0.50
CA SER A 272 -1.57 -19.42 0.27
C SER A 272 -0.18 -19.98 0.54
N GLU A 273 -0.09 -21.23 1.00
CA GLU A 273 1.18 -21.87 1.35
C GLU A 273 2.07 -22.15 0.13
N GLN A 274 1.48 -22.55 -1.00
CA GLN A 274 2.21 -22.71 -2.26
C GLN A 274 2.82 -21.38 -2.72
N TYR A 275 2.09 -20.28 -2.61
CA TYR A 275 2.61 -18.95 -2.91
C TYR A 275 3.73 -18.54 -1.94
N VAL A 276 3.52 -18.73 -0.63
CA VAL A 276 4.53 -18.46 0.40
C VAL A 276 5.82 -19.25 0.15
N GLY A 277 5.71 -20.51 -0.28
CA GLY A 277 6.85 -21.33 -0.69
C GLY A 277 7.66 -20.67 -1.80
N ARG A 278 7.00 -20.19 -2.86
CA ARG A 278 7.67 -19.48 -3.97
C ARG A 278 8.33 -18.17 -3.52
N VAL A 279 7.70 -17.41 -2.62
CA VAL A 279 8.31 -16.19 -2.06
C VAL A 279 9.56 -16.54 -1.25
N LYS A 280 9.51 -17.60 -0.43
CA LYS A 280 10.68 -18.11 0.31
C LYS A 280 11.80 -18.55 -0.62
N ASP A 281 11.47 -19.20 -1.74
CA ASP A 281 12.46 -19.58 -2.74
C ASP A 281 13.15 -18.36 -3.36
N TYR A 282 12.39 -17.33 -3.73
CA TYR A 282 12.92 -16.07 -4.26
C TYR A 282 13.76 -15.31 -3.22
N LEU A 283 13.37 -15.36 -1.95
CA LEU A 283 14.12 -14.82 -0.83
C LEU A 283 15.46 -15.55 -0.65
N ASN A 284 15.45 -16.88 -0.63
CA ASN A 284 16.65 -17.72 -0.49
C ASN A 284 17.64 -17.50 -1.64
N GLN A 285 17.12 -17.36 -2.87
CA GLN A 285 17.93 -17.09 -4.05
C GLN A 285 18.40 -15.64 -4.16
N ARG A 286 17.82 -14.73 -3.36
CA ARG A 286 17.96 -13.28 -3.52
C ARG A 286 17.75 -12.88 -4.97
N ILE A 287 16.63 -13.31 -5.56
CA ILE A 287 16.43 -13.30 -7.02
C ILE A 287 16.69 -11.92 -7.65
N TRP A 288 16.41 -10.85 -6.91
CA TRP A 288 16.62 -9.45 -7.32
C TRP A 288 18.08 -9.04 -7.51
N GLU A 289 19.03 -9.81 -6.98
CA GLU A 289 20.47 -9.59 -7.14
C GLU A 289 21.05 -10.34 -8.33
N THR A 290 20.27 -11.22 -8.96
CA THR A 290 20.74 -12.00 -10.11
C THR A 290 20.85 -11.13 -11.37
N PRO A 291 21.80 -11.42 -12.28
CA PRO A 291 21.99 -10.62 -13.49
C PRO A 291 20.73 -10.51 -14.37
N ASN A 292 19.97 -11.60 -14.50
CA ASN A 292 18.77 -11.66 -15.35
C ASN A 292 17.57 -10.94 -14.73
N PHE A 293 17.65 -10.53 -13.47
CA PHE A 293 16.62 -9.72 -12.85
C PHE A 293 16.65 -8.28 -13.34
N GLN A 294 17.83 -7.77 -13.69
CA GLN A 294 18.05 -6.37 -14.01
C GLN A 294 17.42 -6.01 -15.36
N GLN A 295 16.74 -4.87 -15.43
CA GLN A 295 16.22 -4.26 -16.65
C GLN A 295 16.63 -2.77 -16.67
N PRO A 296 17.74 -2.43 -17.35
CA PRO A 296 18.26 -1.05 -17.39
C PRO A 296 17.24 0.00 -17.86
#